data_AF-A0A930VHF3-F1
#
_entry.id   AF-A0A930VHF3-F1
#
_cell.length_a   1.000
_cell.length_b   1.000
_cell.length_c   1.000
_cell.angle_alpha   90.00
_cell.angle_beta   90.00
_cell.angle_gamma   90.00
#
_symmetry.space_group_name_H-M   'P 1'
#
loop_
_entity.id
_entity.type
_entity.pdbx_description
1 polymer ?
#
loop_
_entity_poly.entity_id
_entity_poly.type
_entity_poly.pdbx_seq_one_letter_code
_entity_poly.pdbx_strand_id
1 'polypeptide(L)'
;MQSETRAHSTLWRSIGVAGGAAAVLSLALIAPATTYAAASTAGTWSSEPAQTYTDSTTTAPGATAYKTAVRAPISADGTSNFSAKRGVIPVQFDLLSAPTTITTVTRTYDAPVWESIGSDPNLTNDYSYASFAPTTPIPLASLTNLSATYAFTTGNCHGGSLRWAVSLDWDGDGVRDGSANVYYGDVPNFTDCTTASQSGTNMRSLADLRVDTSPAGGTFYDTWDGLTALHPDATVTRASLILDSGWGGDQIADVSNVTVNDNTWVPQTSEVVSTTTTAGAFTKTCALPDAKLQWGKADAAPTGAVNEETSIQLKDDGTYFRQVDCKYIYNLAVSQLSGTGTYKVYANIGGSNLADPAVFDLR
;
A
#
# COMPACT_ATOMS: atom_id res chain seq x y z
N MET A 1 30.61 -80.75 25.95
CA MET A 1 29.69 -81.19 27.02
C MET A 1 28.51 -80.22 26.97
N GLN A 2 27.29 -80.66 26.61
CA GLN A 2 26.28 -81.25 27.52
C GLN A 2 25.95 -80.28 28.67
N SER A 3 24.69 -79.96 29.02
CA SER A 3 23.39 -80.51 28.60
C SER A 3 22.26 -79.47 28.78
N GLU A 4 21.08 -79.73 28.21
CA GLU A 4 19.82 -78.97 28.36
C GLU A 4 19.34 -78.97 29.83
N THR A 5 18.64 -77.94 30.32
CA THR A 5 17.15 -77.81 30.40
C THR A 5 16.83 -76.63 31.36
N ARG A 6 15.60 -76.10 31.55
CA ARG A 6 14.23 -76.39 31.04
C ARG A 6 13.41 -75.08 30.96
N ALA A 7 12.16 -75.16 30.49
CA ALA A 7 11.22 -74.03 30.40
C ALA A 7 10.38 -73.80 31.67
N HIS A 8 9.88 -72.58 31.84
CA HIS A 8 8.52 -72.34 32.37
C HIS A 8 7.86 -71.19 31.60
N SER A 9 6.65 -71.44 31.09
CA SER A 9 5.88 -70.48 30.31
C SER A 9 4.99 -69.61 31.21
N THR A 10 4.84 -68.34 30.85
CA THR A 10 3.57 -67.65 31.12
C THR A 10 3.22 -66.79 29.91
N LEU A 11 1.98 -66.95 29.48
CA LEU A 11 1.39 -66.40 28.27
C LEU A 11 0.66 -65.10 28.67
N TRP A 12 0.49 -64.15 27.73
CA TRP A 12 -0.72 -63.32 27.50
C TRP A 12 -0.43 -61.90 26.95
N ARG A 13 -1.16 -61.58 25.87
CA ARG A 13 -1.58 -60.26 25.37
C ARG A 13 -0.55 -59.32 24.75
N SER A 14 -0.57 -59.37 23.41
CA SER A 14 -0.27 -58.27 22.50
C SER A 14 -1.18 -57.05 22.70
N ILE A 15 -0.58 -55.86 22.61
CA ILE A 15 -1.24 -54.62 22.17
C ILE A 15 -0.31 -54.00 21.13
N GLY A 16 -0.82 -53.82 19.90
CA GLY A 16 -0.08 -53.12 18.86
C GLY A 16 -0.15 -51.61 19.07
N VAL A 17 1.00 -50.95 19.11
CA VAL A 17 1.07 -49.49 19.11
C VAL A 17 0.99 -49.01 17.66
N ALA A 18 -0.11 -48.36 17.31
CA ALA A 18 -0.26 -47.71 16.00
C ALA A 18 0.65 -46.48 15.92
N GLY A 19 1.32 -46.30 14.78
CA GLY A 19 2.15 -45.12 14.53
C GLY A 19 1.29 -43.86 14.34
N GLY A 20 1.36 -42.94 15.30
CA GLY A 20 0.84 -41.58 15.15
C GLY A 20 1.96 -40.62 14.72
N ALA A 21 1.92 -40.16 13.47
CA ALA A 21 2.82 -39.09 13.03
C ALA A 21 2.36 -37.76 13.64
N ALA A 22 3.10 -37.27 14.65
CA ALA A 22 2.87 -35.96 15.23
C ALA A 22 3.34 -34.86 14.27
N ALA A 23 2.40 -34.23 13.56
CA ALA A 23 2.67 -33.01 12.81
C ALA A 23 2.97 -31.88 13.81
N VAL A 24 4.24 -31.47 13.90
CA VAL A 24 4.65 -30.32 14.72
C VAL A 24 4.18 -29.05 14.01
N LEU A 25 3.01 -28.55 14.43
CA LEU A 25 2.50 -27.26 13.99
C LEU A 25 3.34 -26.16 14.65
N SER A 26 4.36 -25.67 13.94
CA SER A 26 5.18 -24.54 14.37
C SER A 26 4.31 -23.30 14.51
N LEU A 27 3.85 -23.04 15.74
CA LEU A 27 3.12 -21.83 16.09
C LEU A 27 4.10 -20.65 16.06
N ALA A 28 4.20 -19.99 14.91
CA ALA A 28 4.98 -18.76 14.80
C ALA A 28 4.39 -17.72 15.76
N LEU A 29 5.16 -17.34 16.79
CA LEU A 29 4.82 -16.17 17.60
C LEU A 29 4.94 -14.94 16.71
N ILE A 30 3.80 -14.48 16.18
CA ILE A 30 3.68 -13.13 15.63
C ILE A 30 3.85 -12.19 16.83
N ALA A 31 5.05 -11.63 16.99
CA ALA A 31 5.26 -10.57 17.95
C ALA A 31 4.30 -9.41 17.63
N PRO A 32 3.63 -8.80 18.63
CA PRO A 32 2.79 -7.65 18.37
C PRO A 32 3.66 -6.54 17.77
N ALA A 33 3.23 -5.99 16.64
CA ALA A 33 3.90 -4.86 16.03
C ALA A 33 3.99 -3.73 17.07
N THR A 34 5.22 -3.38 17.47
CA THR A 34 5.44 -2.25 18.37
C THR A 34 4.99 -1.00 17.63
N THR A 35 3.86 -0.43 18.08
CA THR A 35 3.37 0.86 17.59
C THR A 35 4.32 1.94 18.08
N TYR A 36 5.40 2.18 17.32
CA TYR A 36 6.23 3.35 17.49
C TYR A 36 5.33 4.59 17.42
N ALA A 37 5.53 5.54 18.34
CA ALA A 37 4.86 6.82 18.24
C ALA A 37 5.26 7.48 16.90
N ALA A 38 4.30 8.10 16.22
CA ALA A 38 4.61 8.83 14.99
C ALA A 38 5.62 9.94 15.30
N ALA A 39 6.66 10.06 14.46
CA ALA A 39 7.67 11.11 14.60
C ALA A 39 7.01 12.50 14.58
N SER A 40 7.41 13.35 15.51
CA SER A 40 6.97 14.75 15.58
C SER A 40 7.62 15.62 14.50
N THR A 41 8.83 15.27 14.06
CA THR A 41 9.47 15.89 12.90
C THR A 41 8.91 15.30 11.60
N ALA A 42 7.87 15.91 11.04
CA ALA A 42 7.28 15.50 9.76
C ALA A 42 8.16 15.89 8.57
N GLY A 43 8.25 15.02 7.57
CA GLY A 43 9.01 15.25 6.34
C GLY A 43 9.01 14.03 5.41
N THR A 44 9.66 14.17 4.26
CA THR A 44 9.85 13.10 3.28
C THR A 44 11.32 12.73 3.17
N TRP A 45 11.57 11.44 2.92
CA TRP A 45 12.90 10.94 2.59
C TRP A 45 13.02 10.66 1.09
N SER A 46 14.22 10.90 0.55
CA SER A 46 14.66 10.39 -0.75
C SER A 46 16.04 9.76 -0.61
N SER A 47 16.39 8.84 -1.51
CA SER A 47 17.74 8.25 -1.57
C SER A 47 18.25 8.19 -3.00
N GLU A 48 19.56 8.24 -3.16
CA GLU A 48 20.27 7.93 -4.39
C GLU A 48 21.34 6.86 -4.09
N PRO A 49 21.48 5.81 -4.92
CA PRO A 49 20.56 5.43 -5.99
C PRO A 49 19.15 5.12 -5.46
N ALA A 50 18.15 5.28 -6.32
CA ALA A 50 16.80 4.82 -6.01
C ALA A 50 16.79 3.28 -5.85
N GLN A 51 16.06 2.75 -4.87
CA GLN A 51 15.95 1.31 -4.67
C GLN A 51 15.40 0.62 -5.93
N THR A 52 16.12 -0.40 -6.41
CA THR A 52 15.61 -1.31 -7.43
C THR A 52 14.47 -2.16 -6.87
N TYR A 53 13.62 -2.67 -7.77
CA TYR A 53 12.45 -3.45 -7.38
C TYR A 53 12.06 -4.49 -8.42
N THR A 54 11.37 -5.53 -7.95
CA THR A 54 10.72 -6.54 -8.79
C THR A 54 9.21 -6.54 -8.52
N ASP A 55 8.42 -6.38 -9.58
CA ASP A 55 6.97 -6.50 -9.53
C ASP A 55 6.54 -7.97 -9.73
N SER A 56 5.76 -8.49 -8.78
CA SER A 56 5.18 -9.82 -8.82
C SER A 56 3.66 -9.73 -9.02
N THR A 57 3.09 -10.63 -9.83
CA THR A 57 1.65 -10.68 -10.06
C THR A 57 1.08 -11.95 -9.46
N THR A 58 0.08 -11.82 -8.58
CA THR A 58 -0.70 -12.93 -8.03
C THR A 58 -2.13 -12.85 -8.52
N THR A 59 -2.76 -14.01 -8.70
CA THR A 59 -4.18 -14.11 -9.07
C THR A 59 -4.92 -15.01 -8.08
N ALA A 60 -6.12 -14.59 -7.69
CA ALA A 60 -6.98 -15.31 -6.78
C ALA A 60 -8.43 -15.33 -7.30
N PRO A 61 -9.21 -16.40 -7.04
CA PRO A 61 -10.65 -16.38 -7.27
C PRO A 61 -11.31 -15.29 -6.42
N GLY A 62 -12.11 -14.43 -7.04
CA GLY A 62 -12.92 -13.43 -6.36
C GLY A 62 -14.37 -13.91 -6.17
N ALA A 63 -15.20 -13.04 -5.60
CA ALA A 63 -16.64 -13.31 -5.45
C ALA A 63 -17.35 -13.40 -6.81
N THR A 64 -18.40 -14.21 -6.93
CA THR A 64 -19.20 -14.30 -8.15
C THR A 64 -19.80 -12.93 -8.52
N ALA A 65 -19.53 -12.47 -9.74
CA ALA A 65 -20.20 -11.30 -10.30
C ALA A 65 -21.57 -11.70 -10.86
N TYR A 66 -22.55 -10.82 -10.71
CA TYR A 66 -23.92 -11.03 -11.17
C TYR A 66 -24.37 -9.86 -12.06
N LYS A 67 -25.22 -10.15 -13.04
CA LYS A 67 -26.00 -9.15 -13.79
C LYS A 67 -27.34 -9.74 -14.24
N THR A 68 -28.32 -8.91 -14.52
CA THR A 68 -29.62 -9.39 -15.01
C THR A 68 -29.65 -9.53 -16.53
N ALA A 69 -30.61 -10.29 -17.04
CA ALA A 69 -31.06 -10.18 -18.42
C ALA A 69 -32.58 -10.01 -18.43
N VAL A 70 -33.05 -8.86 -18.94
CA VAL A 70 -34.46 -8.47 -18.99
C VAL A 70 -35.26 -9.49 -19.80
N ARG A 71 -36.44 -9.86 -19.30
CA ARG A 71 -37.41 -10.72 -19.99
C ARG A 71 -38.74 -10.00 -20.20
N ALA A 72 -39.44 -10.41 -21.26
CA ALA A 72 -40.80 -9.96 -21.56
C ALA A 72 -41.73 -10.12 -20.34
N PRO A 73 -42.69 -9.20 -20.13
CA PRO A 73 -43.20 -8.21 -21.07
C PRO A 73 -42.37 -6.92 -21.20
N ILE A 74 -41.28 -6.76 -20.45
CA ILE A 74 -40.37 -5.63 -20.62
C ILE A 74 -39.34 -5.96 -21.70
N SER A 75 -39.13 -5.05 -22.64
CA SER A 75 -38.13 -5.12 -23.71
C SER A 75 -36.76 -4.74 -23.15
N ALA A 76 -35.73 -5.51 -23.50
CA ALA A 76 -34.36 -5.27 -23.04
C ALA A 76 -33.72 -3.97 -23.59
N ASP A 77 -34.30 -3.39 -24.63
CA ASP A 77 -33.89 -2.11 -25.23
C ASP A 77 -34.53 -0.88 -24.53
N GLY A 78 -35.39 -1.10 -23.53
CA GLY A 78 -36.10 -0.05 -22.80
C GLY A 78 -37.32 0.55 -23.51
N THR A 79 -37.75 0.00 -24.65
CA THR A 79 -38.88 0.54 -25.45
C THR A 79 -40.27 0.19 -24.92
N SER A 80 -40.39 -0.45 -23.76
CA SER A 80 -41.68 -0.80 -23.18
C SER A 80 -42.42 0.40 -22.61
N ASN A 81 -43.70 0.51 -22.95
CA ASN A 81 -44.56 1.63 -22.66
C ASN A 81 -45.84 1.13 -21.99
N PHE A 82 -45.97 1.34 -20.69
CA PHE A 82 -47.12 0.91 -19.88
C PHE A 82 -48.05 2.09 -19.53
N SER A 83 -49.33 1.83 -19.31
CA SER A 83 -50.25 2.84 -18.79
C SER A 83 -50.26 2.93 -17.27
N ALA A 84 -50.27 4.15 -16.75
CA ALA A 84 -50.50 4.49 -15.35
C ALA A 84 -51.87 4.04 -14.81
N LYS A 85 -52.81 3.67 -15.69
CA LYS A 85 -54.11 3.06 -15.31
C LYS A 85 -54.01 1.57 -14.98
N ARG A 86 -52.87 0.93 -15.25
CA ARG A 86 -52.65 -0.49 -14.98
C ARG A 86 -52.44 -0.72 -13.49
N GLY A 87 -52.82 -1.90 -12.98
CA GLY A 87 -52.57 -2.26 -11.58
C GLY A 87 -51.10 -2.61 -11.30
N VAL A 88 -50.47 -3.37 -12.21
CA VAL A 88 -49.13 -3.96 -12.01
C VAL A 88 -48.27 -3.92 -13.28
N ILE A 89 -46.94 -3.87 -13.10
CA ILE A 89 -45.93 -4.09 -14.13
C ILE A 89 -45.21 -5.41 -13.82
N PRO A 90 -45.40 -6.49 -14.61
CA PRO A 90 -44.60 -7.71 -14.46
C PRO A 90 -43.15 -7.45 -14.88
N VAL A 91 -42.25 -7.45 -13.91
CA VAL A 91 -40.81 -7.39 -14.09
C VAL A 91 -40.26 -8.81 -14.04
N GLN A 92 -39.51 -9.23 -15.06
CA GLN A 92 -38.89 -10.54 -15.12
C GLN A 92 -37.41 -10.42 -15.49
N PHE A 93 -36.57 -11.21 -14.81
CA PHE A 93 -35.14 -11.32 -15.11
C PHE A 93 -34.70 -12.78 -15.12
N ASP A 94 -33.84 -13.13 -16.08
CA ASP A 94 -32.86 -14.19 -15.86
C ASP A 94 -31.68 -13.62 -15.06
N LEU A 95 -31.09 -14.41 -14.16
CA LEU A 95 -29.81 -14.08 -13.54
C LEU A 95 -28.67 -14.64 -14.38
N LEU A 96 -27.69 -13.79 -14.69
CA LEU A 96 -26.41 -14.19 -15.26
C LEU A 96 -25.33 -14.08 -14.19
N SER A 97 -24.43 -15.05 -14.13
CA SER A 97 -23.29 -15.07 -13.21
C SER A 97 -21.97 -15.30 -13.94
N ALA A 98 -20.89 -14.73 -13.42
CA ALA A 98 -19.53 -15.00 -13.85
C ALA A 98 -18.61 -15.23 -12.64
N PRO A 99 -17.64 -16.15 -12.71
CA PRO A 99 -16.52 -16.13 -11.77
C PRO A 99 -15.74 -14.81 -11.97
N THR A 100 -15.17 -14.27 -10.90
CA THR A 100 -14.21 -13.17 -11.01
C THR A 100 -12.81 -13.64 -10.65
N THR A 101 -11.82 -12.97 -11.22
CA THR A 101 -10.41 -13.10 -10.84
C THR A 101 -9.97 -11.77 -10.26
N ILE A 102 -9.38 -11.81 -9.08
CA ILE A 102 -8.66 -10.69 -8.47
C ILE A 102 -7.20 -10.85 -8.86
N THR A 103 -6.65 -9.86 -9.54
CA THR A 103 -5.22 -9.77 -9.89
C THR A 103 -4.59 -8.69 -9.02
N THR A 104 -3.59 -9.05 -8.23
CA THR A 104 -2.84 -8.13 -7.37
C THR A 104 -1.40 -8.06 -7.84
N VAL A 105 -0.89 -6.84 -8.04
CA VAL A 105 0.53 -6.59 -8.33
C VAL A 105 1.19 -6.10 -7.06
N THR A 106 2.18 -6.86 -6.59
CA THR A 106 2.97 -6.55 -5.40
C THR A 106 4.41 -6.29 -5.82
N ARG A 107 4.89 -5.08 -5.55
CA ARG A 107 6.27 -4.68 -5.72
C ARG A 107 7.07 -5.09 -4.50
N THR A 108 8.24 -5.68 -4.70
CA THR A 108 9.23 -5.93 -3.66
C THR A 108 10.49 -5.16 -4.01
N TYR A 109 11.03 -4.42 -3.05
CA TYR A 109 12.23 -3.60 -3.23
C TYR A 109 13.46 -4.35 -2.74
N ASP A 110 14.58 -4.17 -3.45
CA ASP A 110 15.88 -4.63 -3.00
C ASP A 110 16.41 -3.74 -1.87
N ALA A 111 17.40 -4.21 -1.12
CA ALA A 111 18.05 -3.39 -0.10
C ALA A 111 18.72 -2.14 -0.74
N PRO A 112 18.70 -0.96 -0.09
CA PRO A 112 19.39 0.21 -0.60
C PRO A 112 20.89 -0.04 -0.76
N VAL A 113 21.45 0.43 -1.87
CA VAL A 113 22.88 0.39 -2.13
C VAL A 113 23.53 1.66 -1.61
N TRP A 114 24.62 1.50 -0.86
CA TRP A 114 25.41 2.59 -0.27
C TRP A 114 26.86 2.43 -0.71
N GLU A 115 27.17 3.00 -1.87
CA GLU A 115 28.48 2.99 -2.48
C GLU A 115 28.90 4.36 -3.03
N SER A 116 30.20 4.52 -3.28
CA SER A 116 30.85 5.65 -3.95
C SER A 116 32.07 5.08 -4.66
N ILE A 117 31.95 4.77 -5.95
CA ILE A 117 32.91 3.98 -6.75
C ILE A 117 33.51 4.85 -7.86
N GLY A 118 34.59 5.56 -7.55
CA GLY A 118 35.28 6.44 -8.51
C GLY A 118 36.37 5.74 -9.35
N SER A 119 36.59 4.44 -9.16
CA SER A 119 37.59 3.66 -9.91
C SER A 119 37.12 3.15 -11.27
N ASP A 120 35.82 3.23 -11.57
CA ASP A 120 35.19 2.77 -12.80
C ASP A 120 34.60 3.96 -13.62
N PRO A 121 34.18 3.79 -14.89
CA PRO A 121 33.71 4.89 -15.74
C PRO A 121 32.23 5.27 -15.54
N ASN A 122 31.52 4.63 -14.62
CA ASN A 122 30.11 4.88 -14.34
C ASN A 122 29.94 5.98 -13.29
N LEU A 123 29.28 7.08 -13.68
CA LEU A 123 29.09 8.22 -12.78
C LEU A 123 27.83 8.10 -11.90
N THR A 124 27.07 6.99 -11.99
CA THR A 124 25.84 6.82 -11.20
C THR A 124 26.06 6.21 -9.83
N ASN A 125 27.19 5.53 -9.63
CA ASN A 125 27.63 4.94 -8.37
C ASN A 125 28.80 5.72 -7.73
N ASP A 126 29.18 6.88 -8.28
CA ASP A 126 30.18 7.80 -7.69
C ASP A 126 29.79 8.27 -6.28
N TYR A 127 28.50 8.27 -5.94
CA TYR A 127 28.00 8.67 -4.63
C TYR A 127 26.66 8.01 -4.31
N SER A 128 26.31 7.99 -3.02
CA SER A 128 24.99 7.63 -2.52
C SER A 128 24.56 8.51 -1.34
N TYR A 129 23.26 8.65 -1.12
CA TYR A 129 22.74 9.43 -0.01
C TYR A 129 21.36 8.95 0.48
N ALA A 130 21.02 9.32 1.72
CA ALA A 130 19.64 9.40 2.21
C ALA A 130 19.38 10.83 2.69
N SER A 131 18.34 11.47 2.16
CA SER A 131 18.05 12.89 2.33
C SER A 131 16.67 13.10 2.90
N PHE A 132 16.60 13.80 4.03
CA PHE A 132 15.36 14.22 4.67
C PHE A 132 15.04 15.67 4.28
N ALA A 133 13.84 15.89 3.76
CA ALA A 133 13.23 17.20 3.56
C ALA A 133 12.06 17.35 4.54
N PRO A 134 12.17 18.19 5.59
CA PRO A 134 11.07 18.40 6.53
C PRO A 134 9.89 19.12 5.85
N THR A 135 8.66 18.81 6.27
CA THR A 135 7.44 19.45 5.74
C THR A 135 7.32 20.92 6.15
N THR A 136 8.04 21.33 7.19
CA THR A 136 8.20 22.72 7.63
C THR A 136 9.67 22.88 8.04
N PRO A 137 10.39 23.92 7.58
CA PRO A 137 11.80 24.10 7.91
C PRO A 137 12.05 24.07 9.43
N ILE A 138 13.08 23.34 9.85
CA ILE A 138 13.40 23.13 11.26
C ILE A 138 14.36 24.24 11.69
N PRO A 139 14.06 25.10 12.69
CA PRO A 139 15.04 26.06 13.18
C PRO A 139 16.35 25.36 13.58
N LEU A 140 17.52 25.91 13.24
CA LEU A 140 18.81 25.25 13.45
C LEU A 140 19.06 24.87 14.92
N ALA A 141 18.59 25.69 15.85
CA ALA A 141 18.60 25.41 17.29
C ALA A 141 17.70 24.23 17.71
N SER A 142 16.69 23.88 16.90
CA SER A 142 15.78 22.74 17.08
C SER A 142 16.22 21.47 16.32
N LEU A 143 17.32 21.52 15.58
CA LEU A 143 18.00 20.32 15.11
C LEU A 143 18.74 19.68 16.29
N THR A 144 18.28 18.51 16.73
CA THR A 144 18.71 17.83 17.96
C THR A 144 19.43 16.51 17.70
N ASN A 145 19.14 15.84 16.59
CA ASN A 145 19.79 14.58 16.23
C ASN A 145 20.17 14.52 14.74
N LEU A 146 21.38 14.04 14.48
CA LEU A 146 21.89 13.63 13.18
C LEU A 146 22.72 12.36 13.39
N SER A 147 22.13 11.18 13.19
CA SER A 147 22.77 9.89 13.51
C SER A 147 22.53 8.84 12.43
N ALA A 148 23.52 7.98 12.19
CA ALA A 148 23.39 6.80 11.34
C ALA A 148 24.22 5.65 11.90
N THR A 149 23.71 4.42 11.80
CA THR A 149 24.51 3.21 12.01
C THR A 149 25.15 2.85 10.68
N TYR A 150 26.47 2.80 10.63
CA TYR A 150 27.22 2.41 9.42
C TYR A 150 28.32 1.38 9.75
N ALA A 151 28.71 0.59 8.75
CA ALA A 151 29.93 -0.21 8.73
C ALA A 151 30.51 -0.22 7.31
N PHE A 152 31.73 0.28 7.13
CA PHE A 152 32.41 0.21 5.82
C PHE A 152 32.82 -1.23 5.52
N THR A 153 32.43 -1.73 4.35
CA THR A 153 32.85 -3.02 3.79
C THR A 153 33.97 -2.85 2.77
N THR A 154 34.03 -1.68 2.13
CA THR A 154 35.14 -1.21 1.27
C THR A 154 35.46 0.24 1.60
N GLY A 155 36.74 0.61 1.57
CA GLY A 155 37.18 2.00 1.78
C GLY A 155 37.11 2.47 3.23
N ASN A 156 37.19 3.78 3.40
CA ASN A 156 37.10 4.50 4.67
C ASN A 156 36.55 5.92 4.40
N CYS A 157 36.39 6.79 5.40
CA CYS A 157 35.82 8.13 5.24
C CYS A 157 36.56 9.06 4.25
N HIS A 158 37.88 8.92 4.12
CA HIS A 158 38.68 9.60 3.10
C HIS A 158 38.47 11.14 3.06
N GLY A 159 38.08 11.70 1.91
CA GLY A 159 38.03 13.15 1.67
C GLY A 159 36.85 13.90 2.28
N GLY A 160 36.09 13.28 3.19
CA GLY A 160 34.95 13.90 3.87
C GLY A 160 33.59 13.29 3.56
N SER A 161 33.50 12.01 3.21
CA SER A 161 32.35 11.18 3.59
C SER A 161 32.74 10.32 4.79
N LEU A 162 31.91 9.48 5.39
CA LEU A 162 30.47 9.67 5.52
C LEU A 162 30.24 11.04 6.18
N ARG A 163 29.32 11.85 5.63
CA ARG A 163 29.00 13.18 6.18
C ARG A 163 27.51 13.45 6.20
N TRP A 164 27.09 14.36 7.07
CA TRP A 164 25.83 15.07 6.89
C TRP A 164 26.07 16.37 6.11
N ALA A 165 25.29 16.63 5.08
CA ALA A 165 25.12 17.96 4.50
C ALA A 165 23.79 18.54 4.99
N VAL A 166 23.86 19.63 5.74
CA VAL A 166 22.70 20.35 6.30
C VAL A 166 22.48 21.60 5.45
N SER A 167 21.42 21.61 4.65
CA SER A 167 21.01 22.77 3.84
C SER A 167 20.31 23.79 4.73
N LEU A 168 20.71 25.05 4.59
CA LEU A 168 20.26 26.16 5.41
C LEU A 168 19.57 27.23 4.55
N ASP A 169 18.52 27.80 5.12
CA ASP A 169 17.79 29.00 4.72
C ASP A 169 17.92 29.98 5.89
N TRP A 170 18.49 31.15 5.68
CA TRP A 170 18.72 32.16 6.72
C TRP A 170 18.16 33.55 6.37
N ASP A 171 17.55 33.73 5.18
CA ASP A 171 16.76 34.92 4.87
C ASP A 171 15.23 34.72 5.05
N GLY A 172 14.79 33.46 5.15
CA GLY A 172 13.42 33.06 5.45
C GLY A 172 12.50 32.93 4.24
N ASP A 173 13.02 32.93 3.00
CA ASP A 173 12.20 32.80 1.79
C ASP A 173 11.78 31.35 1.45
N GLY A 174 12.31 30.35 2.16
CA GLY A 174 12.06 28.92 1.95
C GLY A 174 13.04 28.25 0.98
N VAL A 175 14.03 28.97 0.46
CA VAL A 175 15.09 28.50 -0.45
C VAL A 175 16.39 28.32 0.32
N ARG A 176 17.22 27.38 -0.13
CA ARG A 176 18.54 27.15 0.45
C ARG A 176 19.52 28.24 0.01
N ASP A 177 20.00 29.04 0.95
CA ASP A 177 21.13 29.95 0.77
C ASP A 177 22.48 29.23 0.74
N GLY A 178 22.64 28.20 1.58
CA GLY A 178 23.91 27.48 1.70
C GLY A 178 23.82 26.20 2.52
N SER A 179 24.92 25.78 3.14
CA SER A 179 24.96 24.55 3.95
C SER A 179 26.14 24.48 4.89
N ALA A 180 26.02 23.63 5.91
CA ALA A 180 27.15 23.11 6.66
C ALA A 180 27.36 21.61 6.38
N ASN A 181 28.62 21.18 6.27
CA ASN A 181 28.97 19.76 6.26
C ASN A 181 29.37 19.33 7.67
N VAL A 182 29.00 18.11 8.09
CA VAL A 182 29.32 17.56 9.41
C VAL A 182 29.89 16.17 9.23
N TYR A 183 31.17 16.02 9.54
CA TYR A 183 31.90 14.79 9.23
C TYR A 183 31.79 13.75 10.35
N TYR A 184 31.64 12.48 9.96
CA TYR A 184 32.06 11.37 10.79
C TYR A 184 33.59 11.22 10.69
N GLY A 185 34.20 10.61 11.70
CA GLY A 185 35.60 10.21 11.68
C GLY A 185 36.48 10.90 12.73
N ASP A 186 37.74 10.52 12.72
CA ASP A 186 38.70 10.86 13.77
C ASP A 186 39.33 12.25 13.56
N VAL A 187 39.44 13.00 14.65
CA VAL A 187 40.13 14.29 14.69
C VAL A 187 41.62 14.13 14.35
N PRO A 188 42.26 15.13 13.71
CA PRO A 188 41.75 16.47 13.41
C PRO A 188 41.16 16.64 11.99
N ASN A 189 41.19 15.61 11.15
CA ASN A 189 40.91 15.74 9.71
C ASN A 189 39.74 14.88 9.20
N PHE A 190 39.15 14.04 10.07
CA PHE A 190 37.93 13.27 9.81
C PHE A 190 38.05 12.26 8.65
N THR A 191 39.28 11.83 8.32
CA THR A 191 39.53 10.94 7.17
C THR A 191 39.43 9.44 7.49
N ASP A 192 39.37 9.07 8.77
CA ASP A 192 39.25 7.68 9.25
C ASP A 192 38.01 7.52 10.14
N CYS A 193 37.14 6.59 9.79
CA CYS A 193 35.92 6.20 10.50
C CYS A 193 35.91 4.74 10.96
N THR A 194 37.03 4.04 10.78
CA THR A 194 37.21 2.62 11.07
C THR A 194 37.97 2.39 12.36
N THR A 195 38.96 3.22 12.69
CA THR A 195 39.79 3.06 13.88
C THR A 195 39.01 3.36 15.17
N ALA A 196 38.35 4.52 15.28
CA ALA A 196 37.33 4.76 16.30
C ALA A 196 35.98 5.03 15.64
N SER A 197 35.24 3.96 15.34
CA SER A 197 33.93 4.06 14.68
C SER A 197 32.93 4.89 15.50
N GLN A 198 32.37 5.91 14.86
CA GLN A 198 31.32 6.78 15.39
C GLN A 198 29.92 6.30 14.96
N SER A 199 29.79 5.04 14.53
CA SER A 199 28.53 4.41 14.14
C SER A 199 27.48 4.51 15.25
N GLY A 200 26.29 4.99 14.91
CA GLY A 200 25.18 5.26 15.85
C GLY A 200 25.34 6.53 16.70
N THR A 201 26.44 7.28 16.56
CA THR A 201 26.66 8.52 17.32
C THR A 201 25.84 9.68 16.75
N ASN A 202 25.25 10.49 17.62
CA ASN A 202 24.58 11.73 17.24
C ASN A 202 25.60 12.84 16.98
N MET A 203 25.85 13.15 15.70
CA MET A 203 26.79 14.18 15.24
C MET A 203 26.40 15.60 15.70
N ARG A 204 25.13 15.86 16.00
CA ARG A 204 24.65 17.16 16.50
C ARG A 204 25.06 17.44 17.95
N SER A 205 25.39 16.39 18.71
CA SER A 205 25.75 16.46 20.14
C SER A 205 27.25 16.66 20.41
N LEU A 206 28.08 16.63 19.36
CA LEU A 206 29.54 16.69 19.47
C LEU A 206 30.01 18.15 19.36
N ALA A 207 31.00 18.52 20.18
CA ALA A 207 31.46 19.91 20.35
C ALA A 207 32.88 20.16 19.77
N ASP A 208 33.39 19.24 18.96
CA ASP A 208 34.67 19.37 18.27
C ASP A 208 34.52 20.09 16.91
N LEU A 209 35.63 20.27 16.20
CA LEU A 209 35.72 21.08 14.97
C LEU A 209 35.26 20.34 13.70
N ARG A 210 34.25 19.46 13.80
CA ARG A 210 33.78 18.60 12.71
C ARG A 210 32.79 19.26 11.75
N VAL A 211 32.42 20.52 11.99
CA VAL A 211 31.47 21.26 11.16
C VAL A 211 32.26 22.13 10.19
N ASP A 212 32.14 21.86 8.89
CA ASP A 212 32.57 22.78 7.85
C ASP A 212 31.44 23.77 7.57
N THR A 213 31.64 25.00 8.03
CA THR A 213 30.75 26.14 7.84
C THR A 213 31.18 27.01 6.65
N SER A 214 32.23 26.65 5.92
CA SER A 214 32.72 27.44 4.79
C SER A 214 31.71 27.61 3.63
N PRO A 215 30.82 26.65 3.29
CA PRO A 215 29.75 26.87 2.31
C PRO A 215 28.63 27.77 2.84
N ALA A 216 28.66 28.14 4.12
CA ALA A 216 27.81 29.13 4.76
C ALA A 216 28.53 30.46 5.05
N GLY A 217 29.78 30.62 4.59
CA GLY A 217 30.61 31.82 4.79
C GLY A 217 31.54 31.78 6.02
N GLY A 218 31.60 30.67 6.73
CA GLY A 218 32.47 30.44 7.88
C GLY A 218 33.81 29.76 7.54
N THR A 219 34.18 28.72 8.27
CA THR A 219 35.48 28.02 8.14
C THR A 219 35.31 26.50 8.05
N PHE A 220 36.34 25.80 7.57
CA PHE A 220 36.29 24.35 7.35
C PHE A 220 36.35 23.51 8.65
N TYR A 221 36.92 24.06 9.72
CA TYR A 221 37.09 23.39 11.01
C TYR A 221 36.42 24.21 12.10
N ASP A 222 35.11 24.06 12.23
CA ASP A 222 34.23 24.87 13.06
C ASP A 222 33.27 23.98 13.89
N THR A 223 32.47 24.62 14.72
CA THR A 223 31.54 24.00 15.67
C THR A 223 30.09 24.30 15.31
N TRP A 224 29.16 23.56 15.92
CA TRP A 224 27.73 23.90 15.88
C TRP A 224 27.42 25.29 16.47
N ASP A 225 28.15 25.70 17.50
CA ASP A 225 27.99 27.03 18.12
C ASP A 225 28.49 28.13 17.18
N GLY A 226 29.58 27.90 16.45
CA GLY A 226 30.09 28.78 15.39
C GLY A 226 29.10 28.95 14.24
N LEU A 227 28.52 27.84 13.74
CA LEU A 227 27.46 27.88 12.74
C LEU A 227 26.22 28.67 13.23
N THR A 228 25.81 28.43 14.48
CA THR A 228 24.65 29.12 15.09
C THR A 228 24.95 30.61 15.33
N ALA A 229 26.19 30.98 15.63
CA ALA A 229 26.60 32.38 15.77
C ALA A 229 26.67 33.10 14.41
N LEU A 230 27.00 32.38 13.34
CA LEU A 230 27.03 32.92 11.97
C LEU A 230 25.61 33.15 11.44
N HIS A 231 24.70 32.19 11.67
CA HIS A 231 23.32 32.22 11.19
C HIS A 231 22.31 31.86 12.31
N PRO A 232 22.01 32.79 13.24
CA PRO A 232 21.22 32.49 14.44
C PRO A 232 19.75 32.16 14.16
N ASP A 233 19.20 32.75 13.09
CA ASP A 233 17.80 32.57 12.68
C ASP A 233 17.63 31.51 11.58
N ALA A 234 18.70 30.79 11.20
CA ALA A 234 18.66 29.80 10.14
C ALA A 234 17.66 28.67 10.41
N THR A 235 17.03 28.19 9.34
CA THR A 235 16.24 26.97 9.31
C THR A 235 16.87 25.92 8.39
N VAL A 236 16.68 24.66 8.75
CA VAL A 236 17.14 23.49 7.99
C VAL A 236 16.05 23.12 7.00
N THR A 237 16.35 23.30 5.72
CA THR A 237 15.46 22.93 4.59
C THR A 237 15.70 21.51 4.10
N ARG A 238 16.87 20.91 4.43
CA ARG A 238 17.22 19.52 4.11
C ARG A 238 18.38 19.05 4.98
N ALA A 239 18.38 17.78 5.37
CA ALA A 239 19.54 17.09 5.95
C ALA A 239 19.82 15.79 5.19
N SER A 240 21.00 15.67 4.58
CA SER A 240 21.40 14.51 3.78
C SER A 240 22.59 13.80 4.39
N LEU A 241 22.47 12.51 4.68
CA LEU A 241 23.62 11.64 4.94
C LEU A 241 24.20 11.22 3.58
N ILE A 242 25.48 11.50 3.33
CA ILE A 242 26.13 11.33 2.03
C ILE A 242 27.37 10.45 2.17
N LEU A 243 27.44 9.42 1.32
CA LEU A 243 28.62 8.64 1.01
C LEU A 243 29.14 9.08 -0.37
N ASP A 244 30.23 9.85 -0.36
CA ASP A 244 30.84 10.51 -1.52
C ASP A 244 32.33 10.68 -1.20
N SER A 245 33.12 9.72 -1.65
CA SER A 245 34.57 9.63 -1.41
C SER A 245 35.38 10.69 -2.18
N GLY A 246 34.81 11.21 -3.27
CA GLY A 246 35.49 12.04 -4.25
C GLY A 246 36.82 11.42 -4.73
N TRP A 247 37.92 12.09 -4.38
CA TRP A 247 39.29 11.67 -4.73
C TRP A 247 39.88 10.61 -3.77
N GLY A 248 39.10 10.15 -2.78
CA GLY A 248 39.54 9.27 -1.71
C GLY A 248 39.79 7.81 -2.10
N GLY A 249 39.09 7.33 -3.12
CA GLY A 249 39.02 5.92 -3.50
C GLY A 249 37.69 5.27 -3.06
N ASP A 250 37.39 4.12 -3.64
CA ASP A 250 36.07 3.49 -3.55
C ASP A 250 35.60 3.21 -2.11
N GLN A 251 34.32 3.47 -1.86
CA GLN A 251 33.63 3.20 -0.60
C GLN A 251 32.40 2.34 -0.83
N ILE A 252 32.16 1.39 0.08
CA ILE A 252 30.90 0.66 0.22
C ILE A 252 30.64 0.54 1.73
N ALA A 253 29.42 0.82 2.19
CA ALA A 253 29.07 0.71 3.60
C ALA A 253 27.66 0.13 3.80
N ASP A 254 27.50 -0.75 4.80
CA ASP A 254 26.19 -1.14 5.29
C ASP A 254 25.64 0.00 6.16
N VAL A 255 24.60 0.71 5.71
CA VAL A 255 24.03 1.88 6.41
C VAL A 255 22.57 1.65 6.82
N SER A 256 22.24 1.97 8.06
CA SER A 256 20.91 1.82 8.66
C SER A 256 20.65 2.86 9.77
N ASN A 257 19.40 2.92 10.27
CA ASN A 257 18.99 3.83 11.36
C ASN A 257 19.32 5.33 11.10
N VAL A 258 19.37 5.75 9.83
CA VAL A 258 19.63 7.13 9.44
C VAL A 258 18.51 8.01 9.96
N THR A 259 18.82 8.94 10.86
CA THR A 259 17.81 9.66 11.65
C THR A 259 18.14 11.14 11.73
N VAL A 260 17.10 11.97 11.52
CA VAL A 260 17.11 13.42 11.70
C VAL A 260 16.05 13.75 12.75
N ASN A 261 16.46 14.38 13.87
CA ASN A 261 15.63 14.50 15.07
C ASN A 261 15.06 13.13 15.51
N ASP A 262 13.73 12.98 15.50
CA ASP A 262 13.00 11.75 15.82
C ASP A 262 12.44 11.04 14.58
N ASN A 263 12.80 11.49 13.37
CA ASN A 263 12.40 10.87 12.12
C ASN A 263 13.52 9.98 11.58
N THR A 264 13.27 8.68 11.49
CA THR A 264 14.20 7.68 10.97
C THR A 264 13.81 7.28 9.55
N TRP A 265 14.78 7.25 8.65
CA TRP A 265 14.64 6.70 7.31
C TRP A 265 14.37 5.21 7.37
N VAL A 266 13.28 4.79 6.73
CA VAL A 266 12.90 3.39 6.58
C VAL A 266 12.92 3.05 5.08
N PRO A 267 13.85 2.18 4.63
CA PRO A 267 13.86 1.68 3.26
C PRO A 267 12.52 1.04 2.88
N GLN A 268 12.12 1.18 1.62
CA GLN A 268 10.97 0.46 1.10
C GLN A 268 11.29 -1.04 1.09
N THR A 269 10.28 -1.88 1.35
CA THR A 269 10.40 -3.34 1.38
C THR A 269 9.41 -4.00 0.43
N SER A 270 8.13 -3.64 0.53
CA SER A 270 7.10 -4.01 -0.45
C SER A 270 5.90 -3.06 -0.44
N GLU A 271 5.20 -2.99 -1.56
CA GLU A 271 3.92 -2.28 -1.69
C GLU A 271 2.94 -3.04 -2.61
N VAL A 272 1.64 -2.82 -2.42
CA VAL A 272 0.62 -3.26 -3.39
C VAL A 272 0.42 -2.13 -4.40
N VAL A 273 0.93 -2.32 -5.62
CA VAL A 273 0.88 -1.33 -6.71
C VAL A 273 -0.52 -1.25 -7.31
N SER A 274 -1.22 -2.38 -7.45
CA SER A 274 -2.59 -2.42 -7.94
C SER A 274 -3.35 -3.65 -7.48
N THR A 275 -4.68 -3.55 -7.48
CA THR A 275 -5.60 -4.68 -7.32
C THR A 275 -6.77 -4.48 -8.27
N THR A 276 -6.94 -5.40 -9.21
CA THR A 276 -7.96 -5.35 -10.27
C THR A 276 -8.86 -6.56 -10.16
N THR A 277 -10.18 -6.37 -10.18
CA THR A 277 -11.16 -7.47 -10.24
C THR A 277 -11.78 -7.53 -11.63
N THR A 278 -11.65 -8.67 -12.30
CA THR A 278 -12.19 -8.88 -13.66
C THR A 278 -13.22 -10.01 -13.63
N ALA A 279 -14.42 -9.77 -14.16
CA ALA A 279 -15.42 -10.81 -14.35
C ALA A 279 -15.14 -11.60 -15.64
N GLY A 280 -15.31 -12.92 -15.57
CA GLY A 280 -15.26 -13.80 -16.74
C GLY A 280 -16.53 -13.71 -17.60
N ALA A 281 -16.70 -14.69 -18.49
CA ALA A 281 -17.91 -14.79 -19.31
C ALA A 281 -19.15 -15.03 -18.43
N PHE A 282 -20.18 -14.19 -18.59
CA PHE A 282 -21.45 -14.33 -17.91
C PHE A 282 -22.31 -15.42 -18.57
N THR A 283 -22.78 -16.37 -17.76
CA THR A 283 -23.70 -17.45 -18.19
C THR A 283 -24.97 -17.42 -17.35
N LYS A 284 -26.10 -17.89 -17.91
CA LYS A 284 -27.35 -17.98 -17.14
C LYS A 284 -27.20 -19.00 -16.02
N THR A 285 -27.62 -18.61 -14.81
CA THR A 285 -27.62 -19.48 -13.63
C THR A 285 -29.02 -19.64 -13.05
N CYS A 286 -29.25 -20.80 -12.43
CA CYS A 286 -30.44 -21.10 -11.62
C CYS A 286 -30.15 -21.09 -10.11
N ALA A 287 -28.89 -20.88 -9.70
CA ALA A 287 -28.56 -20.54 -8.33
C ALA A 287 -28.86 -19.05 -8.15
N LEU A 288 -30.09 -18.75 -7.70
CA LEU A 288 -30.60 -17.40 -7.50
C LEU A 288 -30.45 -17.02 -6.02
N PRO A 289 -29.55 -16.07 -5.65
CA PRO A 289 -29.56 -15.48 -4.32
C PRO A 289 -30.85 -14.68 -4.07
N ASP A 290 -31.13 -14.30 -2.83
CA ASP A 290 -32.22 -13.37 -2.56
C ASP A 290 -31.94 -11.99 -3.17
N ALA A 291 -32.80 -11.59 -4.11
CA ALA A 291 -32.73 -10.29 -4.77
C ALA A 291 -33.85 -9.39 -4.25
N LYS A 292 -33.48 -8.22 -3.70
CA LYS A 292 -34.44 -7.16 -3.38
C LYS A 292 -34.87 -6.43 -4.64
N LEU A 293 -36.14 -6.03 -4.68
CA LEU A 293 -36.62 -5.05 -5.64
C LEU A 293 -36.06 -3.68 -5.30
N GLN A 294 -35.44 -3.01 -6.27
CA GLN A 294 -35.11 -1.59 -6.22
C GLN A 294 -35.58 -0.93 -7.51
N TRP A 295 -36.04 0.31 -7.46
CA TRP A 295 -36.41 1.06 -8.66
C TRP A 295 -36.11 2.55 -8.50
N GLY A 296 -35.91 3.22 -9.61
CA GLY A 296 -35.70 4.67 -9.69
C GLY A 296 -36.41 5.25 -10.90
N LYS A 297 -36.88 6.49 -10.78
CA LYS A 297 -37.43 7.26 -11.89
C LYS A 297 -36.29 8.00 -12.58
N ALA A 298 -36.09 7.74 -13.87
CA ALA A 298 -35.04 8.37 -14.67
C ALA A 298 -35.50 9.73 -15.22
N ASP A 299 -36.69 9.79 -15.81
CA ASP A 299 -37.20 10.97 -16.52
C ASP A 299 -38.69 11.22 -16.23
N ALA A 300 -39.12 12.47 -16.39
CA ALA A 300 -40.49 12.91 -16.13
C ALA A 300 -41.41 12.92 -17.36
N ALA A 301 -40.86 12.84 -18.58
CA ALA A 301 -41.57 13.04 -19.85
C ALA A 301 -41.36 11.85 -20.81
N PRO A 302 -42.17 10.78 -20.71
CA PRO A 302 -42.00 9.56 -21.50
C PRO A 302 -42.38 9.78 -22.98
N THR A 303 -41.68 9.16 -23.95
CA THR A 303 -41.96 9.33 -25.41
C THR A 303 -42.30 8.02 -26.16
N GLY A 304 -43.39 8.00 -26.94
CA GLY A 304 -43.92 6.79 -27.60
C GLY A 304 -45.40 6.50 -27.33
N ALA A 305 -45.89 5.36 -27.84
CA ALA A 305 -47.25 4.86 -27.63
C ALA A 305 -47.26 3.64 -26.69
N VAL A 306 -48.35 3.43 -25.95
CA VAL A 306 -48.54 2.25 -25.08
C VAL A 306 -48.54 0.97 -25.95
N ASN A 307 -47.69 0.01 -25.63
CA ASN A 307 -47.42 -1.19 -26.45
C ASN A 307 -47.58 -2.51 -25.66
N GLU A 308 -48.66 -2.59 -24.88
CA GLU A 308 -48.88 -3.67 -23.90
C GLU A 308 -49.84 -4.78 -24.31
N GLU A 309 -49.63 -5.96 -23.71
CA GLU A 309 -50.71 -6.90 -23.37
C GLU A 309 -51.23 -6.66 -21.94
N THR A 310 -52.53 -6.87 -21.72
CA THR A 310 -53.15 -6.70 -20.39
C THR A 310 -52.77 -7.83 -19.44
N SER A 311 -52.14 -7.50 -18.31
CA SER A 311 -51.82 -8.46 -17.25
C SER A 311 -52.97 -8.55 -16.24
N ILE A 312 -53.41 -9.78 -15.97
CA ILE A 312 -54.42 -10.12 -14.95
C ILE A 312 -53.80 -10.62 -13.63
N GLN A 313 -52.48 -10.49 -13.46
CA GLN A 313 -51.80 -11.02 -12.27
C GLN A 313 -51.98 -10.12 -11.03
N LEU A 314 -52.01 -10.76 -9.86
CA LEU A 314 -52.00 -10.09 -8.57
C LEU A 314 -50.65 -9.38 -8.34
N LYS A 315 -50.70 -8.25 -7.62
CA LYS A 315 -49.51 -7.50 -7.18
C LYS A 315 -48.71 -8.28 -6.14
N ASP A 316 -47.40 -8.09 -6.15
CA ASP A 316 -46.53 -8.52 -5.05
C ASP A 316 -46.40 -7.38 -4.02
N ASP A 317 -46.37 -7.74 -2.73
CA ASP A 317 -46.37 -6.81 -1.59
C ASP A 317 -45.08 -6.83 -0.74
N GLY A 318 -44.23 -7.85 -0.89
CA GLY A 318 -42.91 -7.94 -0.26
C GLY A 318 -41.82 -7.10 -0.94
N THR A 319 -40.60 -7.08 -0.39
CA THR A 319 -39.47 -6.31 -0.97
C THR A 319 -38.53 -7.14 -1.84
N TYR A 320 -38.86 -8.41 -2.12
CA TYR A 320 -37.98 -9.37 -2.79
C TYR A 320 -38.66 -9.96 -4.03
N PHE A 321 -37.86 -10.27 -5.06
CA PHE A 321 -38.34 -11.01 -6.22
C PHE A 321 -38.73 -12.44 -5.85
N ARG A 322 -39.85 -12.94 -6.38
CA ARG A 322 -40.16 -14.37 -6.36
C ARG A 322 -39.21 -15.12 -7.28
N GLN A 323 -38.73 -16.27 -6.84
CA GLN A 323 -37.91 -17.17 -7.64
C GLN A 323 -38.79 -18.26 -8.25
N VAL A 324 -38.97 -18.26 -9.57
CA VAL A 324 -39.85 -19.21 -10.28
C VAL A 324 -39.18 -19.60 -11.60
N ASP A 325 -39.14 -20.91 -11.92
CA ASP A 325 -38.60 -21.45 -13.18
C ASP A 325 -37.23 -20.87 -13.59
N CYS A 326 -36.31 -20.74 -12.63
CA CYS A 326 -34.97 -20.18 -12.85
C CYS A 326 -35.02 -18.72 -13.38
N LYS A 327 -35.93 -17.91 -12.81
CA LYS A 327 -36.12 -16.48 -13.06
C LYS A 327 -36.48 -15.76 -11.76
N TYR A 328 -36.15 -14.47 -11.72
CA TYR A 328 -36.80 -13.52 -10.80
C TYR A 328 -38.07 -12.96 -11.44
N ILE A 329 -39.17 -12.94 -10.68
CA ILE A 329 -40.46 -12.37 -11.10
C ILE A 329 -40.95 -11.44 -9.98
N TYR A 330 -41.39 -10.23 -10.36
CA TYR A 330 -42.07 -9.30 -9.45
C TYR A 330 -43.16 -8.52 -10.19
N ASN A 331 -44.38 -8.52 -9.66
CA ASN A 331 -45.52 -7.75 -10.15
C ASN A 331 -45.58 -6.39 -9.45
N LEU A 332 -44.81 -5.43 -9.98
CA LEU A 332 -44.61 -4.09 -9.44
C LEU A 332 -45.92 -3.29 -9.47
N ALA A 333 -46.47 -2.97 -8.29
CA ALA A 333 -47.70 -2.21 -8.21
C ALA A 333 -47.47 -0.77 -8.73
N VAL A 334 -48.25 -0.35 -9.72
CA VAL A 334 -48.13 1.00 -10.30
C VAL A 334 -48.37 2.09 -9.24
N SER A 335 -49.18 1.80 -8.22
CA SER A 335 -49.42 2.69 -7.08
C SER A 335 -48.20 2.91 -6.17
N GLN A 336 -47.10 2.16 -6.34
CA GLN A 336 -45.83 2.42 -5.63
C GLN A 336 -44.97 3.45 -6.39
N LEU A 337 -45.28 3.74 -7.66
CA LEU A 337 -44.50 4.62 -8.53
C LEU A 337 -44.97 6.08 -8.45
N SER A 338 -44.04 7.02 -8.57
CA SER A 338 -44.30 8.46 -8.44
C SER A 338 -44.85 9.09 -9.74
N GLY A 339 -45.99 8.56 -10.21
CA GLY A 339 -46.70 9.01 -11.41
C GLY A 339 -46.01 8.68 -12.72
N THR A 340 -46.42 9.32 -13.82
CA THR A 340 -45.91 9.06 -15.17
C THR A 340 -44.42 9.42 -15.32
N GLY A 341 -43.70 8.71 -16.20
CA GLY A 341 -42.26 8.88 -16.40
C GLY A 341 -41.54 7.58 -16.78
N THR A 342 -40.23 7.68 -17.02
CA THR A 342 -39.37 6.53 -17.33
C THR A 342 -38.82 5.94 -16.03
N TYR A 343 -38.91 4.63 -15.87
CA TYR A 343 -38.49 3.89 -14.68
C TYR A 343 -37.41 2.86 -15.02
N LYS A 344 -36.43 2.73 -14.11
CA LYS A 344 -35.42 1.66 -14.11
C LYS A 344 -35.67 0.79 -12.89
N VAL A 345 -35.84 -0.51 -13.10
CA VAL A 345 -36.02 -1.51 -12.04
C VAL A 345 -34.79 -2.43 -12.01
N TYR A 346 -34.27 -2.63 -10.81
CA TYR A 346 -33.05 -3.38 -10.54
C TYR A 346 -33.39 -4.59 -9.65
N ALA A 347 -32.74 -5.72 -9.94
CA ALA A 347 -32.47 -6.71 -8.92
C ALA A 347 -31.30 -6.20 -8.05
N ASN A 348 -31.45 -6.20 -6.74
CA ASN A 348 -30.40 -5.83 -5.78
C ASN A 348 -29.98 -7.06 -4.98
N ILE A 349 -28.74 -7.51 -5.15
CA ILE A 349 -28.18 -8.67 -4.44
C ILE A 349 -27.08 -8.16 -3.51
N GLY A 350 -27.14 -8.53 -2.22
CA GLY A 350 -26.14 -8.15 -1.22
C GLY A 350 -26.00 -6.64 -0.96
N GLY A 351 -26.98 -5.82 -1.36
CA GLY A 351 -26.92 -4.36 -1.28
C GLY A 351 -26.56 -3.67 -2.61
N SER A 352 -26.05 -4.41 -3.60
CA SER A 352 -25.65 -3.87 -4.90
C SER A 352 -26.75 -4.04 -5.96
N ASN A 353 -27.13 -2.94 -6.62
CA ASN A 353 -27.98 -2.99 -7.80
C ASN A 353 -27.23 -3.65 -8.96
N LEU A 354 -27.79 -4.70 -9.54
CA LEU A 354 -27.19 -5.40 -10.67
C LEU A 354 -27.24 -4.55 -11.95
N ALA A 355 -26.25 -4.75 -12.81
CA ALA A 355 -26.23 -4.19 -14.16
C ALA A 355 -27.35 -4.78 -15.04
N ASP A 356 -27.66 -4.08 -16.14
CA ASP A 356 -28.73 -4.40 -17.10
C ASP A 356 -30.15 -4.39 -16.47
N PRO A 357 -30.60 -3.25 -15.90
CA PRO A 357 -31.94 -3.11 -15.32
C PRO A 357 -33.05 -3.19 -16.37
N ALA A 358 -34.26 -3.54 -15.93
CA ALA A 358 -35.46 -3.41 -16.75
C ALA A 358 -35.85 -1.93 -16.84
N VAL A 359 -36.08 -1.42 -18.05
CA VAL A 359 -36.42 -0.01 -18.30
C VAL A 359 -37.77 0.08 -18.99
N PHE A 360 -38.65 0.96 -18.51
CA PHE A 360 -39.96 1.19 -19.13
C PHE A 360 -40.52 2.59 -18.87
N ASP A 361 -41.38 3.06 -19.76
CA ASP A 361 -42.18 4.27 -19.63
C ASP A 361 -43.54 3.98 -19.00
N LEU A 362 -44.04 4.88 -18.16
CA LEU A 362 -45.39 4.85 -17.55
C LEU A 362 -46.21 6.09 -17.95
N ARG A 363 -47.44 5.89 -18.46
CA ARG A 363 -48.27 6.92 -19.14
C ARG A 363 -49.73 7.03 -18.68
#